data_AF-A0AAW8FG78-F1
#
_entry.id   AF-A0AAW8FG78-F1
#
_cell.length_a   1.000
_cell.length_b   1.000
_cell.length_c   1.000
_cell.angle_alpha   90.00
_cell.angle_beta   90.00
_cell.angle_gamma   90.00
#
_symmetry.space_group_name_H-M   'P 1'
#
loop_
_entity.id
_entity.type
_entity.pdbx_description
1 polymer ?
#
loop_
_entity_poly.entity_id
_entity_poly.type
_entity_poly.pdbx_seq_one_letter_code
_entity_poly.pdbx_strand_id
1 'polypeptide(L)'
;MDEKKFAWFLLSLDRFQKRLAEFMLGRYLEFDFSGDREDDETALLPQVLLDVVDGTPRVTLHHGIAWMDLTRDPEPNEYRLAVTLAFSEAGITVEAFVRLGLERDMGAWPAGVHIPYRRHAEGLDLDEALAFVEARVGELCQRYDDAARLGLVPR
;
A
#
# COMPACT_ATOMS: atom_id res chain seq x y z
N MET A 1 4.63 -17.04 21.68
CA MET A 1 3.63 -15.95 21.79
C MET A 1 2.44 -16.52 22.55
N ASP A 2 1.90 -15.82 23.55
CA ASP A 2 0.66 -16.28 24.20
C ASP A 2 -0.56 -16.06 23.29
N GLU A 3 -1.64 -16.81 23.53
CA GLU A 3 -2.85 -16.78 22.71
C GLU A 3 -3.52 -15.40 22.66
N LYS A 4 -3.47 -14.64 23.76
CA LYS A 4 -4.04 -13.28 23.83
C LYS A 4 -3.23 -12.30 22.99
N LYS A 5 -1.90 -12.39 23.02
CA LYS A 5 -0.99 -11.59 22.17
C LYS A 5 -1.20 -11.90 20.70
N PHE A 6 -1.38 -13.18 20.34
CA PHE A 6 -1.66 -13.55 18.96
C PHE A 6 -3.02 -13.04 18.49
N ALA A 7 -4.06 -13.17 19.31
CA ALA A 7 -5.38 -12.61 19.00
C ALA A 7 -5.32 -11.07 18.84
N TRP A 8 -4.61 -10.38 19.72
CA TRP A 8 -4.42 -8.93 19.64
C TRP A 8 -3.66 -8.51 18.37
N PHE A 9 -2.64 -9.29 17.97
CA PHE A 9 -1.94 -9.08 16.72
C PHE A 9 -2.87 -9.17 15.51
N LEU A 10 -3.69 -10.23 15.42
CA LEU A 10 -4.64 -10.40 14.32
C LEU A 10 -5.69 -9.29 14.27
N LEU A 11 -6.23 -8.88 15.42
CA LEU A 11 -7.17 -7.76 15.50
C LEU A 11 -6.55 -6.43 15.06
N SER A 12 -5.27 -6.23 15.39
CA SER A 12 -4.52 -5.05 14.95
C SER A 12 -4.35 -5.04 13.44
N LEU A 13 -3.95 -6.17 12.84
CA LEU A 13 -3.83 -6.30 11.38
C LEU A 13 -5.15 -6.06 10.65
N ASP A 14 -6.26 -6.65 11.12
CA ASP A 14 -7.59 -6.44 10.53
C ASP A 14 -7.98 -4.95 10.53
N ARG A 15 -7.75 -4.27 11.66
CA ARG A 15 -8.00 -2.83 11.78
C ARG A 15 -7.14 -2.01 10.82
N PHE A 16 -5.86 -2.34 10.68
CA PHE A 16 -4.95 -1.66 9.76
C PHE A 16 -5.34 -1.87 8.30
N GLN A 17 -5.65 -3.11 7.93
CA GLN A 17 -6.13 -3.48 6.60
C GLN A 17 -7.39 -2.68 6.25
N LYS A 18 -8.40 -2.65 7.13
CA LYS A 18 -9.64 -1.91 6.89
C LYS A 18 -9.40 -0.42 6.64
N ARG A 19 -8.54 0.22 7.44
CA ARG A 19 -8.21 1.65 7.24
C ARG A 19 -7.53 1.92 5.90
N LEU A 20 -6.59 1.06 5.49
CA LEU A 20 -5.93 1.18 4.19
C LEU A 20 -6.92 0.91 3.04
N ALA A 21 -7.79 -0.09 3.18
CA ALA A 21 -8.82 -0.42 2.20
C ALA A 21 -9.84 0.71 2.03
N GLU A 22 -10.34 1.29 3.13
CA GLU A 22 -11.27 2.43 3.11
C GLU A 22 -10.64 3.65 2.43
N PHE A 23 -9.38 3.96 2.75
CA PHE A 23 -8.67 5.06 2.10
C PHE A 23 -8.49 4.83 0.60
N MET A 24 -8.05 3.64 0.19
CA MET A 24 -7.85 3.32 -1.23
C MET A 24 -9.15 3.27 -2.01
N LEU A 25 -10.23 2.74 -1.40
CA LEU A 25 -11.57 2.79 -1.98
C LEU A 25 -12.04 4.24 -2.17
N GLY A 26 -11.81 5.11 -1.18
CA GLY A 26 -12.12 6.54 -1.30
C GLY A 26 -11.41 7.18 -2.50
N ARG A 27 -10.13 6.86 -2.72
CA ARG A 27 -9.37 7.33 -3.89
C ARG A 27 -9.90 6.79 -5.20
N TYR A 28 -10.21 5.49 -5.26
CA TYR A 28 -10.78 4.84 -6.44
C TYR A 28 -12.14 5.42 -6.84
N LEU A 29 -12.94 5.84 -5.87
CA LEU A 29 -14.25 6.45 -6.13
C LEU A 29 -14.14 7.93 -6.53
N GLU A 30 -13.09 8.62 -6.08
CA GLU A 30 -12.91 10.06 -6.32
C GLU A 30 -12.26 10.37 -7.67
N PHE A 31 -11.34 9.54 -8.15
CA PHE A 31 -10.61 9.79 -9.39
C PHE A 31 -11.00 8.82 -10.49
N ASP A 32 -10.95 9.30 -11.72
CA ASP A 32 -11.17 8.48 -12.90
C ASP A 32 -9.88 7.82 -13.35
N PHE A 33 -9.77 6.52 -13.04
CA PHE A 33 -8.65 5.67 -13.41
C PHE A 33 -8.89 4.89 -14.70
N SER A 34 -10.16 4.69 -15.09
CA SER A 34 -10.51 4.34 -16.46
C SER A 34 -10.24 5.57 -17.30
N GLY A 35 -9.39 5.48 -18.32
CA GLY A 35 -9.17 6.59 -19.23
C GLY A 35 -10.43 6.89 -20.06
N ASP A 36 -10.25 7.52 -21.21
CA ASP A 36 -11.37 8.01 -22.05
C ASP A 36 -12.23 6.88 -22.69
N ARG A 37 -12.00 5.58 -22.37
CA ARG A 37 -12.60 4.43 -23.07
C ARG A 37 -13.19 3.37 -22.13
N GLU A 38 -14.25 2.72 -22.60
CA GLU A 38 -14.93 1.61 -21.90
C GLU A 38 -14.08 0.36 -21.71
N ASP A 39 -13.01 0.17 -22.50
CA ASP A 39 -12.17 -1.03 -22.47
C ASP A 39 -10.98 -0.92 -21.49
N ASP A 40 -10.78 0.23 -20.84
CA ASP A 40 -9.68 0.41 -19.88
C ASP A 40 -9.91 -0.40 -18.60
N GLU A 41 -8.89 -1.11 -18.14
CA GLU A 41 -8.99 -1.95 -16.95
C GLU A 41 -8.54 -1.17 -15.71
N THR A 42 -9.36 -1.19 -14.65
CA THR A 42 -8.96 -0.70 -13.32
C THR A 42 -9.35 -1.71 -12.25
N ALA A 43 -8.43 -1.99 -11.33
CA ALA A 43 -8.64 -2.91 -10.23
C ALA A 43 -8.18 -2.34 -8.88
N LEU A 44 -9.00 -2.54 -7.85
CA LEU A 44 -8.59 -2.40 -6.46
C LEU A 44 -7.90 -3.69 -5.99
N LEU A 45 -6.74 -3.55 -5.38
CA LEU A 45 -5.88 -4.66 -4.95
C LEU A 45 -5.66 -4.64 -3.42
N PRO A 46 -6.68 -4.90 -2.58
CA PRO A 46 -6.47 -5.14 -1.16
C PRO A 46 -6.00 -6.57 -0.94
N GLN A 47 -4.80 -6.74 -0.37
CA GLN A 47 -4.22 -8.04 -0.07
C GLN A 47 -3.52 -8.05 1.28
N VAL A 48 -3.75 -9.12 2.05
CA VAL A 48 -2.88 -9.49 3.17
C VAL A 48 -2.08 -10.68 2.71
N LEU A 49 -0.76 -10.51 2.62
CA LEU A 49 0.16 -11.54 2.20
C LEU A 49 0.91 -12.06 3.41
N LEU A 50 0.97 -13.39 3.51
CA LEU A 50 1.80 -14.12 4.46
C LEU A 50 2.81 -14.92 3.65
N ASP A 51 4.08 -14.59 3.80
CA ASP A 51 5.15 -15.18 3.02
C ASP A 51 6.41 -15.43 3.87
N VAL A 52 7.36 -16.15 3.29
CA VAL A 52 8.70 -16.37 3.86
C VAL A 52 9.71 -16.00 2.79
N VAL A 53 10.49 -14.96 3.03
CA VAL A 53 11.51 -14.45 2.11
C VAL A 53 12.87 -14.67 2.74
N ASP A 54 13.75 -15.39 2.05
CA ASP A 54 15.09 -15.74 2.54
C ASP A 54 15.08 -16.33 3.96
N GLY A 55 14.08 -17.18 4.24
CA GLY A 55 13.88 -17.82 5.55
C GLY A 55 13.23 -16.93 6.62
N THR A 56 12.91 -15.67 6.31
CA THR A 56 12.30 -14.72 7.24
C THR A 56 10.78 -14.66 7.02
N PRO A 57 9.94 -15.03 8.00
CA PRO A 57 8.49 -14.85 7.92
C PRO A 57 8.12 -13.37 7.79
N ARG A 58 7.16 -13.07 6.91
CA ARG A 58 6.68 -11.71 6.66
C ARG A 58 5.16 -11.67 6.58
N VAL A 59 4.63 -10.54 7.02
CA VAL A 59 3.23 -10.17 6.89
C VAL A 59 3.20 -8.84 6.16
N THR A 60 2.54 -8.78 5.00
CA THR A 60 2.40 -7.56 4.22
C THR A 60 0.94 -7.18 4.06
N LEU A 61 0.59 -5.97 4.48
CA LEU A 61 -0.66 -5.31 4.16
C LEU A 61 -0.43 -4.49 2.89
N HIS A 62 -1.00 -4.93 1.77
CA HIS A 62 -0.85 -4.31 0.46
C HIS A 62 -2.21 -3.79 -0.01
N HIS A 63 -2.29 -2.51 -0.36
CA HIS A 63 -3.52 -1.92 -0.89
C HIS A 63 -3.14 -1.02 -2.06
N GLY A 64 -3.67 -1.31 -3.24
CA GLY A 64 -3.37 -0.52 -4.43
C GLY A 64 -4.56 -0.31 -5.35
N ILE A 65 -4.41 0.62 -6.28
CA ILE A 65 -5.22 0.73 -7.50
C ILE A 65 -4.25 0.48 -8.65
N ALA A 66 -4.58 -0.50 -9.48
CA ALA A 66 -3.89 -0.73 -10.75
C ALA A 66 -4.81 -0.29 -11.90
N TRP A 67 -4.27 0.37 -12.91
CA TRP A 67 -5.02 0.82 -14.07
C TRP A 67 -4.17 0.76 -15.33
N MET A 68 -4.81 0.51 -16.46
CA MET A 68 -4.13 0.33 -17.75
C MET A 68 -4.97 0.92 -18.87
N ASP A 69 -4.39 1.85 -19.63
CA ASP A 69 -4.89 2.24 -20.95
C ASP A 69 -4.39 1.21 -21.97
N LEU A 70 -5.27 0.30 -22.40
CA LEU A 70 -4.89 -0.84 -23.26
C LEU A 70 -4.27 -0.44 -24.60
N THR A 71 -4.38 0.83 -25.00
CA THR A 71 -3.82 1.35 -26.25
C THR A 71 -2.44 1.97 -26.09
N ARG A 72 -2.04 2.31 -24.86
CA ARG A 72 -0.83 3.07 -24.56
C ARG A 72 0.11 2.38 -23.60
N ASP A 73 -0.45 1.64 -22.66
CA ASP A 73 0.29 1.09 -21.53
C ASP A 73 0.57 -0.40 -21.79
N PRO A 74 1.85 -0.82 -21.89
CA PRO A 74 2.20 -2.23 -22.06
C PRO A 74 1.98 -3.05 -20.78
N GLU A 75 1.99 -2.37 -19.62
CA GLU A 75 1.80 -2.93 -18.28
C GLU A 75 0.88 -1.98 -17.47
N PRO A 76 0.23 -2.46 -16.39
CA PRO A 76 -0.59 -1.58 -15.56
C PRO A 76 0.23 -0.54 -14.80
N ASN A 77 -0.24 0.70 -14.81
CA ASN A 77 0.15 1.68 -13.82
C ASN A 77 -0.38 1.28 -12.45
N GLU A 78 0.29 1.71 -11.38
CA GLU A 78 -0.05 1.33 -10.04
C GLU A 78 0.17 2.46 -9.03
N TYR A 79 -0.81 2.67 -8.17
CA TYR A 79 -0.69 3.42 -6.93
C TYR A 79 -0.88 2.48 -5.75
N ARG A 80 0.16 2.32 -4.93
CA ARG A 80 0.24 1.29 -3.90
C ARG A 80 0.63 1.88 -2.55
N LEU A 81 -0.10 1.47 -1.52
CA LEU A 81 0.29 1.58 -0.11
C LEU A 81 0.69 0.19 0.38
N ALA A 82 1.79 0.10 1.11
CA ALA A 82 2.17 -1.16 1.73
C ALA A 82 2.78 -0.96 3.11
N VAL A 83 2.50 -1.92 4.00
CA VAL A 83 3.19 -2.07 5.27
C VAL A 83 3.59 -3.53 5.44
N THR A 84 4.88 -3.79 5.67
CA THR A 84 5.44 -5.12 5.85
C THR A 84 6.06 -5.24 7.23
N LEU A 85 5.73 -6.32 7.94
CA LEU A 85 6.42 -6.76 9.15
C LEU A 85 7.24 -8.01 8.80
N ALA A 86 8.52 -8.00 9.11
CA ALA A 86 9.42 -9.15 8.96
C ALA A 86 9.93 -9.60 10.33
N PHE A 87 9.81 -10.90 10.60
CA PHE A 87 10.05 -11.47 11.93
C PHE A 87 11.38 -12.21 11.96
N SER A 88 12.31 -11.78 12.80
CA SER A 88 13.62 -12.41 12.96
C SER A 88 13.97 -12.62 14.44
N GLU A 89 15.06 -13.33 14.71
CA GLU A 89 15.59 -13.46 16.08
C GLU A 89 16.05 -12.13 16.68
N ALA A 90 16.46 -11.17 15.84
CA ALA A 90 16.88 -9.84 16.26
C ALA A 90 15.69 -8.90 16.57
N GLY A 91 14.45 -9.38 16.38
CA GLY A 91 13.22 -8.60 16.51
C GLY A 91 12.48 -8.42 15.19
N ILE A 92 11.52 -7.51 15.19
CA ILE A 92 10.63 -7.23 14.06
C ILE A 92 11.15 -6.02 13.31
N THR A 93 11.30 -6.19 12.00
CA THR A 93 11.53 -5.09 11.06
C THR A 93 10.21 -4.67 10.46
N VAL A 94 9.92 -3.38 10.47
CA VAL A 94 8.72 -2.82 9.87
C VAL A 94 9.11 -1.84 8.77
N GLU A 95 8.53 -2.00 7.59
CA GLU A 95 8.64 -1.08 6.48
C GLU A 95 7.25 -0.62 6.03
N ALA A 96 7.04 0.68 5.89
CA ALA A 96 5.82 1.27 5.35
C ALA A 96 6.17 2.19 4.20
N PHE A 97 5.50 2.06 3.06
CA PHE A 97 5.78 2.88 1.89
C PHE A 97 4.56 3.16 1.02
N VAL A 98 4.69 4.21 0.24
CA VAL A 98 3.87 4.49 -0.94
C VAL A 98 4.73 4.20 -2.16
N ARG A 99 4.18 3.49 -3.15
CA ARG A 99 4.81 3.25 -4.45
C ARG A 99 3.89 3.70 -5.56
N LEU A 100 4.46 4.41 -6.53
CA LEU A 100 3.85 4.66 -7.84
C LEU A 100 4.68 3.90 -8.88
N GLY A 101 4.05 3.07 -9.70
CA GLY A 101 4.66 2.49 -10.90
C GLY A 101 3.90 3.02 -12.10
N LEU A 102 4.55 3.82 -12.94
CA LEU A 102 3.89 4.49 -14.06
C LEU A 102 4.58 4.12 -15.38
N GLU A 103 3.83 3.66 -16.36
CA GLU A 103 4.34 3.36 -17.70
C GLU A 103 4.54 4.62 -18.56
N ARG A 104 3.92 5.73 -18.15
CA ARG A 104 4.02 7.03 -18.82
C ARG A 104 3.98 8.18 -17.84
N ASP A 105 4.26 9.38 -18.34
CA ASP A 105 4.11 10.61 -17.57
C ASP A 105 2.63 10.82 -17.20
N MET A 106 2.37 11.04 -15.91
CA MET A 106 1.04 11.27 -15.36
C MET A 106 1.05 12.48 -14.42
N GLY A 107 0.38 13.55 -14.83
CA GLY A 107 0.31 14.79 -14.06
C GLY A 107 1.69 15.34 -13.75
N ALA A 108 2.05 15.35 -12.45
CA ALA A 108 3.35 15.81 -11.97
C ALA A 108 4.42 14.70 -11.85
N TRP A 109 4.09 13.47 -12.20
CA TRP A 109 4.97 12.31 -12.07
C TRP A 109 5.45 11.84 -13.45
N PRO A 110 6.77 11.81 -13.70
CA PRO A 110 7.30 11.16 -14.90
C PRO A 110 7.06 9.65 -14.90
N ALA A 111 7.19 9.00 -16.05
CA ALA A 111 7.23 7.55 -16.16
C ALA A 111 8.31 6.93 -15.24
N GLY A 112 8.03 5.74 -14.71
CA GLY A 112 8.94 4.96 -13.85
C GLY A 112 8.37 4.66 -12.47
N VAL A 113 9.28 4.23 -11.58
CA VAL A 113 8.93 3.83 -10.21
C VAL A 113 9.30 4.93 -9.23
N HIS A 114 8.32 5.38 -8.44
CA HIS A 114 8.50 6.42 -7.43
C HIS A 114 8.10 5.91 -6.05
N ILE A 115 8.85 6.34 -5.04
CA ILE A 115 8.57 6.04 -3.63
C ILE A 115 8.46 7.37 -2.87
N PRO A 116 7.32 8.09 -2.97
CA PRO A 116 7.17 9.41 -2.36
C PRO A 116 7.16 9.36 -0.83
N TYR A 117 6.95 8.18 -0.26
CA TYR A 117 6.97 7.97 1.18
C TYR A 117 7.58 6.60 1.50
N ARG A 118 8.52 6.59 2.44
CA ARG A 118 9.10 5.38 3.04
C ARG A 118 9.43 5.64 4.50
N ARG A 119 9.06 4.71 5.37
CA ARG A 119 9.45 4.67 6.77
C ARG A 119 9.85 3.24 7.13
N HIS A 120 10.81 3.15 8.01
CA HIS A 120 11.47 1.90 8.34
C HIS A 120 11.93 1.91 9.79
N ALA A 121 11.79 0.78 10.47
CA ALA A 121 12.31 0.53 11.80
C ALA A 121 12.72 -0.95 11.92
N GLU A 122 13.75 -1.21 12.72
CA GLU A 122 14.33 -2.54 12.95
C GLU A 122 14.43 -2.83 14.44
N GLY A 123 14.49 -4.12 14.78
CA GLY A 123 14.75 -4.58 16.15
C GLY A 123 13.62 -4.31 17.14
N LEU A 124 12.41 -4.06 16.65
CA LEU A 124 11.25 -3.78 17.49
C LEU A 124 10.71 -5.07 18.12
N ASP A 125 10.17 -4.96 19.33
CA ASP A 125 9.26 -5.99 19.82
C ASP A 125 7.88 -5.90 19.13
N LEU A 126 6.98 -6.84 19.45
CA LEU A 126 5.65 -6.89 18.82
C LEU A 126 4.78 -5.68 19.15
N ASP A 127 4.85 -5.18 20.38
CA ASP A 127 4.00 -4.10 20.84
C ASP A 127 4.48 -2.78 20.20
N GLU A 128 5.79 -2.57 20.16
CA GLU A 128 6.46 -1.47 19.46
C GLU A 128 6.22 -1.51 17.94
N ALA A 129 6.32 -2.69 17.32
CA ALA A 129 6.08 -2.85 15.89
C ALA A 129 4.64 -2.48 15.52
N LEU A 130 3.64 -2.92 16.30
CA LEU A 130 2.25 -2.60 16.02
C LEU A 130 1.92 -1.13 16.28
N ALA A 131 2.49 -0.51 17.32
CA ALA A 131 2.37 0.93 17.53
C ALA A 131 3.00 1.73 16.38
N PHE A 132 4.15 1.28 15.87
CA PHE A 132 4.79 1.86 14.70
C PHE A 132 3.86 1.73 13.48
N VAL A 133 3.36 0.53 13.18
CA VAL A 133 2.42 0.30 12.05
C VAL A 133 1.19 1.21 12.16
N GLU A 134 0.58 1.32 13.34
CA GLU A 134 -0.61 2.16 13.54
C GLU A 134 -0.36 3.63 13.15
N ALA A 135 0.78 4.18 13.58
CA ALA A 135 1.18 5.54 13.22
C ALA A 135 1.43 5.67 11.71
N ARG A 136 2.07 4.68 11.07
CA ARG A 136 2.35 4.70 9.63
C ARG A 136 1.08 4.55 8.79
N VAL A 137 0.13 3.71 9.18
CA VAL A 137 -1.18 3.62 8.53
C VAL A 137 -1.90 4.96 8.59
N GLY A 138 -1.84 5.66 9.73
CA GLY A 138 -2.38 7.02 9.85
C GLY A 138 -1.76 8.00 8.85
N GLU A 139 -0.43 7.98 8.70
CA GLU A 139 0.29 8.82 7.74
C GLU A 139 -0.01 8.45 6.29
N LEU A 140 -0.03 7.16 5.94
CA LEU A 140 -0.38 6.66 4.60
C LEU A 140 -1.78 7.14 4.19
N CYS A 141 -2.76 7.07 5.10
CA CYS A 141 -4.12 7.55 4.87
C CYS A 141 -4.24 9.09 4.77
N GLN A 142 -3.16 9.85 4.97
CA GLN A 142 -3.11 11.29 4.74
C GLN A 142 -2.41 11.66 3.43
N ARG A 143 -1.87 10.67 2.69
CA ARG A 143 -1.17 10.87 1.40
C ARG A 143 -2.15 11.11 0.24
N TYR A 144 -3.13 11.99 0.44
CA TYR A 144 -4.06 12.45 -0.59
C TYR A 144 -3.31 13.04 -1.79
N ASP A 145 -2.33 13.89 -1.49
CA ASP A 145 -1.61 14.69 -2.49
C ASP A 145 -0.86 13.84 -3.52
N ASP A 146 -0.45 12.61 -3.17
CA ASP A 146 0.24 11.73 -4.10
C ASP A 146 -0.67 11.32 -5.26
N ALA A 147 -1.91 10.94 -4.96
CA ALA A 147 -2.92 10.58 -5.96
C ALA A 147 -3.42 11.82 -6.72
N ALA A 148 -3.66 12.94 -6.03
CA ALA A 148 -4.12 14.17 -6.67
C ALA A 148 -3.11 14.72 -7.70
N ARG A 149 -1.82 14.45 -7.51
CA ARG A 149 -0.74 14.85 -8.42
C ARG A 149 -0.59 13.94 -9.65
N LEU A 150 -1.34 12.84 -9.75
CA LEU A 150 -1.38 12.01 -10.97
C LEU A 150 -2.06 12.70 -12.15
N GLY A 151 -2.75 13.82 -11.92
CA GLY A 151 -3.45 14.56 -12.98
C GLY A 151 -4.67 13.82 -13.52
N LEU A 152 -5.22 12.88 -12.72
CA LEU A 152 -6.48 12.19 -13.03
C LEU A 152 -7.66 13.15 -12.89
N VAL A 153 -8.68 12.92 -13.71
CA VAL A 153 -9.91 13.70 -13.67
C VAL A 153 -10.72 13.28 -12.42
N PRO A 154 -11.25 14.21 -11.61
CA PRO A 154 -12.20 13.86 -10.56
C PRO A 154 -13.50 13.29 -11.15
N ARG A 155 -14.08 12.29 -10.50
CA ARG A 155 -15.38 11.71 -10.86
C ARG A 155 -16.56 12.53 -10.37
#